data_AF-A0A7S3W711-F1
#
_entry.id   AF-A0A7S3W711-F1
#
_cell.length_a   1.000
_cell.length_b   1.000
_cell.length_c   1.000
_cell.angle_alpha   90.00
_cell.angle_beta   90.00
_cell.angle_gamma   90.00
#
_symmetry.space_group_name_H-M   'P 1'
#
loop_
_entity.id
_entity.type
_entity.pdbx_description
1 polymer ?
#
loop_
_entity_poly.entity_id
_entity_poly.type
_entity_poly.pdbx_seq_one_letter_code
_entity_poly.pdbx_strand_id
1 'polypeptide(L)'
;GKRESKHCSASVAWVELLSLCAWVLMRTLPALTIALLAAFVHRCCLRMADPFGDVAGLPIDEARAALFTGGPNGSAFPAALVGVFESNRRLRGATLLFTEEVVGSECVGVAPNGDLLMLDRNGFVFRATPQQRKGGALAYELSKERHYVGPGRPLGFHVAGEWLYVCCSLKGLLRLHLGSGAIELLSGATGSPPSPFAYANDLDLDTSGAVYFSSSSDHPVALHPLAGFYDTMRGRPALTPPSWSMEKEACIL
;
A
#
# COMPACT_ATOMS: atom_id res chain seq x y z
N GLY A 1 47.64 24.17 61.02
CA GLY A 1 47.43 24.66 59.64
C GLY A 1 46.21 24.00 59.06
N LYS A 2 45.14 24.76 58.80
CA LYS A 2 43.94 24.33 58.07
C LYS A 2 43.52 25.48 57.15
N ARG A 3 44.19 25.60 56.01
CA ARG A 3 43.77 26.41 54.86
C ARG A 3 44.35 25.71 53.64
N GLU A 4 43.53 24.89 52.98
CA GLU A 4 43.66 24.47 51.58
C GLU A 4 42.65 23.35 51.33
N SER A 5 41.50 23.67 50.72
CA SER A 5 40.71 22.70 49.92
C SER A 5 39.46 23.33 49.28
N LYS A 6 39.01 24.52 49.72
CA LYS A 6 37.73 25.08 49.24
C LYS A 6 37.77 25.72 47.84
N HIS A 7 38.94 25.97 47.25
CA HIS A 7 39.03 26.61 45.92
C HIS A 7 39.01 25.66 44.72
N CYS A 8 39.17 24.34 44.91
CA CYS A 8 39.24 23.41 43.78
C CYS A 8 37.85 22.89 43.33
N SER A 9 36.86 22.85 44.23
CA SER A 9 35.54 22.25 43.95
C SER A 9 34.61 23.13 43.13
N ALA A 10 34.72 24.47 43.24
CA ALA A 10 33.89 25.38 42.46
C ALA A 10 34.27 25.33 40.97
N SER A 11 35.56 25.33 40.64
CA SER A 11 36.06 25.36 39.26
C SER A 11 35.65 24.13 38.44
N VAL A 12 35.57 22.95 39.07
CA VAL A 12 35.15 21.71 38.39
C VAL A 12 33.66 21.70 38.09
N ALA A 13 32.82 22.21 39.00
CA ALA A 13 31.37 22.30 38.79
C ALA A 13 31.00 23.24 37.63
N TRP A 14 31.73 24.35 37.46
CA TRP A 14 31.51 25.27 36.34
C TRP A 14 31.90 24.67 34.98
N VAL A 15 32.95 23.84 34.93
CA VAL A 15 33.38 23.15 33.69
C VAL A 15 32.39 22.06 33.29
N GLU A 16 31.81 21.32 34.25
CA GLU A 16 30.77 20.33 33.96
C GLU A 16 29.45 20.97 33.50
N LEU A 17 29.05 22.10 34.10
CA LEU A 17 27.84 22.82 33.69
C LEU A 17 27.97 23.39 32.26
N LEU A 18 29.13 23.96 31.93
CA LEU A 18 29.42 24.46 30.57
C LEU A 18 29.47 23.33 29.55
N SER A 19 30.02 22.17 29.92
CA SER A 19 30.05 20.98 29.06
C SER A 19 28.66 20.39 28.83
N LEU A 20 27.81 20.36 29.85
CA LEU A 20 26.42 19.91 29.74
C LEU A 20 25.59 20.88 28.87
N CYS A 21 25.74 22.19 29.07
CA CYS A 21 25.10 23.21 28.23
C CYS A 21 25.57 23.14 26.77
N ALA A 22 26.87 22.96 26.52
CA ALA A 22 27.40 22.79 25.17
C ALA A 22 26.87 21.51 24.51
N TRP A 23 26.78 20.41 25.26
CA TRP A 23 26.27 19.13 24.76
C TRP A 23 24.77 19.19 24.44
N VAL A 24 23.97 19.86 25.28
CA VAL A 24 22.54 20.10 25.03
C VAL A 24 22.34 21.04 23.84
N LEU A 25 23.10 22.15 23.74
CA LEU A 25 23.04 23.04 22.58
C LEU A 25 23.41 22.29 21.29
N MET A 26 24.51 21.53 21.29
CA MET A 26 24.98 20.81 20.10
C MET A 26 24.03 19.69 19.63
N ARG A 27 23.16 19.16 20.50
CA ARG A 27 22.18 18.12 20.12
C ARG A 27 20.79 18.68 19.82
N THR A 28 20.37 19.73 20.50
CA THR A 28 19.02 20.31 20.33
C THR A 28 18.94 21.27 19.16
N LEU A 29 20.00 22.04 18.88
CA LEU A 29 20.04 22.95 17.74
C LEU A 29 19.86 22.21 16.40
N PRO A 30 20.59 21.13 16.08
CA PRO A 30 20.40 20.39 14.84
C PRO A 30 19.00 19.79 14.70
N ALA A 31 18.48 19.20 15.78
CA ALA A 31 17.15 18.59 15.80
C ALA A 31 16.04 19.63 15.57
N LEU A 32 16.17 20.82 16.18
CA LEU A 32 15.24 21.92 15.98
C LEU A 32 15.34 22.47 14.56
N THR A 33 16.54 22.64 14.00
CA THR A 33 16.69 23.03 12.58
C THR A 33 16.11 22.00 11.62
N ILE A 34 16.30 20.70 11.87
CA ILE A 34 15.72 19.63 11.04
C ILE A 34 14.19 19.66 11.13
N ALA A 35 13.64 19.80 12.33
CA ALA A 35 12.18 19.89 12.52
C ALA A 35 11.58 21.13 11.86
N LEU A 36 12.24 22.28 11.95
CA LEU A 36 11.83 23.51 11.28
C LEU A 36 11.94 23.41 9.77
N LEU A 37 13.00 22.79 9.25
CA LEU A 37 13.18 22.53 7.82
C LEU A 37 12.11 21.56 7.30
N ALA A 38 11.82 20.48 8.04
CA ALA A 38 10.77 19.53 7.69
C ALA A 38 9.39 20.18 7.72
N ALA A 39 9.08 21.02 8.71
CA ALA A 39 7.83 21.77 8.78
C ALA A 39 7.70 22.80 7.65
N PHE A 40 8.81 23.45 7.28
CA PHE A 40 8.86 24.38 6.14
C PHE A 40 8.65 23.64 4.81
N VAL A 41 9.38 22.55 4.57
CA VAL A 41 9.21 21.71 3.36
C VAL A 41 7.80 21.14 3.29
N HIS A 42 7.25 20.64 4.40
CA HIS A 42 5.87 20.16 4.47
C HIS A 42 4.85 21.26 4.14
N ARG A 43 5.01 22.48 4.69
CA ARG A 43 4.18 23.63 4.30
C ARG A 43 4.35 24.02 2.83
N CYS A 44 5.56 23.93 2.29
CA CYS A 44 5.80 24.17 0.87
C CYS A 44 5.12 23.10 0.01
N CYS A 45 5.22 21.82 0.35
CA CYS A 45 4.54 20.72 -0.36
C CYS A 45 3.01 20.82 -0.27
N LEU A 46 2.45 21.24 0.87
CA LEU A 46 1.00 21.48 1.01
C LEU A 46 0.52 22.75 0.29
N ARG A 47 1.44 23.68 -0.04
CA ARG A 47 1.17 24.88 -0.83
C ARG A 47 1.54 24.74 -2.30
N MET A 48 2.20 23.64 -2.70
CA MET A 48 2.30 23.29 -4.10
C MET A 48 0.86 23.05 -4.56
N ALA A 49 0.40 23.87 -5.50
CA ALA A 49 -0.80 23.54 -6.24
C ALA A 49 -0.62 22.10 -6.73
N ASP A 50 -1.66 21.28 -6.58
CA ASP A 50 -1.67 19.96 -7.20
C ASP A 50 -1.22 20.17 -8.66
N PRO A 51 -0.13 19.53 -9.12
CA PRO A 51 0.35 19.71 -10.49
C PRO A 51 -0.71 19.36 -11.54
N PHE A 52 -1.81 18.74 -11.12
CA PHE A 52 -3.00 18.41 -11.90
C PHE A 52 -4.30 19.07 -11.37
N GLY A 53 -4.25 19.85 -10.28
CA GLY A 53 -5.44 20.38 -9.60
C GLY A 53 -6.16 21.47 -10.38
N ASP A 54 -5.41 22.28 -11.13
CA ASP A 54 -5.94 23.24 -12.11
C ASP A 54 -5.96 22.64 -13.53
N VAL A 55 -5.44 21.43 -13.70
CA VAL A 55 -5.54 20.63 -14.92
C VAL A 55 -6.68 19.65 -14.76
N ALA A 56 -7.88 20.14 -14.45
CA ALA A 56 -9.06 19.52 -15.03
C ALA A 56 -8.75 19.48 -16.53
N GLY A 57 -8.46 18.27 -17.07
CA GLY A 57 -7.87 18.11 -18.39
C GLY A 57 -8.49 19.13 -19.33
N LEU A 58 -7.67 20.11 -19.76
CA LEU A 58 -8.18 21.25 -20.52
C LEU A 58 -9.07 20.67 -21.62
N PRO A 59 -10.32 21.13 -21.80
CA PRO A 59 -11.15 20.63 -22.87
C PRO A 59 -10.33 20.74 -24.14
N ILE A 60 -10.16 19.61 -24.82
CA ILE A 60 -9.36 19.56 -26.02
C ILE A 60 -10.12 20.38 -27.06
N ASP A 61 -9.69 21.63 -27.22
CA ASP A 61 -10.21 22.56 -28.21
C ASP A 61 -9.79 22.10 -29.62
N GLU A 62 -10.46 22.61 -30.66
CA GLU A 62 -10.18 22.20 -32.05
C GLU A 62 -8.70 22.35 -32.43
N ALA A 63 -8.00 23.35 -31.89
CA ALA A 63 -6.59 23.59 -32.15
C ALA A 63 -5.68 22.52 -31.51
N ARG A 64 -6.02 22.04 -30.31
CA ARG A 64 -5.32 20.93 -29.63
C ARG A 64 -5.73 19.57 -30.16
N ALA A 65 -6.99 19.39 -30.57
CA ALA A 65 -7.46 18.18 -31.24
C ALA A 65 -6.68 17.92 -32.54
N ALA A 66 -6.33 18.99 -33.27
CA ALA A 66 -5.51 18.94 -34.48
C ALA A 66 -4.06 18.51 -34.25
N LEU A 67 -3.54 18.58 -33.02
CA LEU A 67 -2.23 17.99 -32.67
C LEU A 67 -2.30 16.47 -32.48
N PHE A 68 -3.50 15.94 -32.23
CA PHE A 68 -3.78 14.50 -32.15
C PHE A 68 -4.33 13.93 -33.46
N THR A 69 -4.68 14.76 -34.44
CA THR A 69 -4.98 14.28 -35.78
C THR A 69 -3.69 13.82 -36.43
N GLY A 70 -3.40 12.54 -36.26
CA GLY A 70 -2.92 11.70 -37.36
C GLY A 70 -1.84 12.32 -38.23
N GLY A 71 -0.59 12.40 -37.74
CA GLY A 71 0.54 12.21 -38.65
C GLY A 71 0.41 10.86 -39.37
N PRO A 72 1.28 10.48 -40.32
CA PRO A 72 1.15 9.23 -41.07
C PRO A 72 1.03 7.94 -40.22
N ASN A 73 1.29 8.01 -38.90
CA ASN A 73 1.07 6.95 -37.91
C ASN A 73 0.24 7.40 -36.67
N GLY A 74 -0.45 8.55 -36.69
CA GLY A 74 -1.13 9.08 -35.51
C GLY A 74 -2.49 8.43 -35.30
N SER A 75 -2.66 7.82 -34.13
CA SER A 75 -3.93 7.28 -33.66
C SER A 75 -4.99 8.39 -33.66
N ALA A 76 -6.10 8.17 -34.36
CA ALA A 76 -7.26 9.05 -34.30
C ALA A 76 -7.67 9.29 -32.83
N PHE A 77 -8.16 10.49 -32.56
CA PHE A 77 -8.79 10.80 -31.28
C PHE A 77 -9.83 9.71 -30.95
N PRO A 78 -9.91 9.21 -29.70
CA PRO A 78 -10.81 8.12 -29.38
C PRO A 78 -12.23 8.47 -29.83
N ALA A 79 -12.88 7.52 -30.49
CA ALA A 79 -14.24 7.69 -30.98
C ALA A 79 -15.17 8.15 -29.83
N ALA A 80 -16.22 8.91 -30.19
CA ALA A 80 -17.22 9.30 -29.20
C ALA A 80 -17.72 8.05 -28.44
N LEU A 81 -17.76 8.15 -27.11
CA LEU A 81 -18.23 7.09 -26.21
C LEU A 81 -19.75 6.91 -26.36
N VAL A 82 -20.16 6.05 -27.30
CA VAL A 82 -21.56 5.78 -27.64
C VAL A 82 -21.89 4.30 -27.56
N GLY A 83 -23.19 3.97 -27.43
CA GLY A 83 -23.65 2.59 -27.37
C GLY A 83 -23.04 1.83 -26.19
N VAL A 84 -22.37 0.71 -26.47
CA VAL A 84 -21.72 -0.11 -25.42
C VAL A 84 -20.55 0.57 -24.72
N PHE A 85 -20.02 1.66 -25.30
CA PHE A 85 -18.94 2.45 -24.73
C PHE A 85 -19.44 3.70 -24.02
N GLU A 86 -20.77 3.93 -23.95
CA GLU A 86 -21.30 5.08 -23.23
C GLU A 86 -20.85 5.09 -21.76
N SER A 87 -20.76 6.29 -21.18
CA SER A 87 -20.36 6.44 -19.78
C SER A 87 -21.32 5.68 -18.85
N ASN A 88 -20.79 4.65 -18.18
CA ASN A 88 -21.55 3.86 -17.23
C ASN A 88 -21.77 4.64 -15.93
N ARG A 89 -23.02 5.05 -15.69
CA ARG A 89 -23.42 5.83 -14.50
C ARG A 89 -24.10 4.98 -13.42
N ARG A 90 -24.14 3.64 -13.57
CA ARG A 90 -24.89 2.74 -12.68
C ARG A 90 -24.44 2.80 -11.22
N LEU A 91 -23.16 3.13 -10.97
CA LEU A 91 -22.59 3.20 -9.62
C LEU A 91 -22.66 4.60 -8.98
N ARG A 92 -23.29 5.60 -9.61
CA ARG A 92 -23.36 6.97 -9.05
C ARG A 92 -24.09 7.06 -7.71
N GLY A 93 -24.97 6.11 -7.41
CA GLY A 93 -25.67 6.00 -6.13
C GLY A 93 -25.13 4.90 -5.23
N ALA A 94 -23.97 4.31 -5.55
CA ALA A 94 -23.39 3.27 -4.72
C ALA A 94 -22.94 3.85 -3.37
N THR A 95 -23.19 3.12 -2.30
CA THR A 95 -22.69 3.45 -0.97
C THR A 95 -21.23 3.04 -0.88
N LEU A 96 -20.36 3.99 -0.55
CA LEU A 96 -18.97 3.69 -0.22
C LEU A 96 -18.91 3.13 1.20
N LEU A 97 -18.28 1.98 1.36
CA LEU A 97 -18.07 1.33 2.66
C LEU A 97 -16.64 1.59 3.13
N PHE A 98 -16.47 1.82 4.43
CA PHE A 98 -15.18 1.82 5.14
C PHE A 98 -14.11 2.75 4.54
N THR A 99 -14.54 3.87 3.98
CA THR A 99 -13.63 4.90 3.43
C THR A 99 -12.71 5.41 4.53
N GLU A 100 -11.41 5.50 4.24
CA GLU A 100 -10.34 5.81 5.21
C GLU A 100 -10.10 4.77 6.33
N GLU A 101 -10.95 3.75 6.48
CA GLU A 101 -10.79 2.70 7.50
C GLU A 101 -10.00 1.50 6.97
N VAL A 102 -10.28 1.07 5.74
CA VAL A 102 -9.60 -0.04 5.06
C VAL A 102 -8.88 0.51 3.83
N VAL A 103 -7.63 0.92 4.01
CA VAL A 103 -6.90 1.67 2.99
C VAL A 103 -6.10 0.76 2.06
N GLY A 104 -6.40 0.85 0.77
CA GLY A 104 -5.64 0.15 -0.27
C GLY A 104 -5.92 -1.35 -0.33
N SER A 105 -7.16 -1.76 -0.02
CA SER A 105 -7.64 -3.10 -0.33
C SER A 105 -7.78 -3.26 -1.85
N GLU A 106 -7.13 -4.28 -2.38
CA GLU A 106 -7.11 -4.60 -3.82
C GLU A 106 -8.20 -5.62 -4.20
N CYS A 107 -8.77 -6.32 -3.23
CA CYS A 107 -9.85 -7.29 -3.42
C CYS A 107 -10.88 -7.22 -2.28
N VAL A 108 -11.97 -7.96 -2.41
CA VAL A 108 -12.94 -8.25 -1.34
C VAL A 108 -13.32 -9.72 -1.40
N GLY A 109 -13.12 -10.42 -0.29
CA GLY A 109 -13.50 -11.82 -0.13
C GLY A 109 -14.86 -11.90 0.53
N VAL A 110 -15.77 -12.73 0.01
CA VAL A 110 -17.09 -12.94 0.62
C VAL A 110 -17.10 -14.33 1.22
N ALA A 111 -17.21 -14.42 2.55
CA ALA A 111 -17.34 -15.69 3.23
C ALA A 111 -18.76 -16.28 3.06
N PRO A 112 -18.96 -17.60 3.24
CA PRO A 112 -20.27 -18.24 3.07
C PRO A 112 -21.38 -17.67 3.96
N ASN A 113 -21.04 -17.10 5.10
CA ASN A 113 -21.98 -16.43 6.02
C ASN A 113 -22.32 -14.98 5.59
N GLY A 114 -21.75 -14.50 4.49
CA GLY A 114 -21.94 -13.15 3.97
C GLY A 114 -20.97 -12.10 4.53
N ASP A 115 -20.02 -12.49 5.39
CA ASP A 115 -18.99 -11.57 5.88
C ASP A 115 -18.10 -11.11 4.72
N LEU A 116 -17.73 -9.83 4.74
CA LEU A 116 -16.73 -9.26 3.85
C LEU A 116 -15.37 -9.30 4.53
N LEU A 117 -14.39 -9.85 3.83
CA LEU A 117 -13.00 -9.89 4.24
C LEU A 117 -12.24 -8.95 3.32
N MET A 118 -11.46 -8.03 3.90
CA MET A 118 -10.68 -7.04 3.17
C MET A 118 -9.28 -6.98 3.77
N LEU A 119 -8.27 -6.79 2.95
CA LEU A 119 -6.88 -6.73 3.40
C LEU A 119 -6.32 -5.37 3.02
N ASP A 120 -5.82 -4.62 3.98
CA ASP A 120 -5.23 -3.31 3.69
C ASP A 120 -3.83 -3.45 3.08
N ARG A 121 -3.31 -2.32 2.57
CA ARG A 121 -1.97 -2.25 1.98
C ARG A 121 -0.82 -2.59 2.94
N ASN A 122 -1.10 -2.71 4.24
CA ASN A 122 -0.10 -2.96 5.28
C ASN A 122 -0.13 -4.41 5.79
N GLY A 123 -1.07 -5.25 5.34
CA GLY A 123 -1.18 -6.64 5.76
C GLY A 123 -2.20 -6.90 6.87
N PHE A 124 -3.03 -5.94 7.25
CA PHE A 124 -4.12 -6.17 8.20
C PHE A 124 -5.35 -6.73 7.48
N VAL A 125 -5.97 -7.74 8.09
CA VAL A 125 -7.22 -8.35 7.65
C VAL A 125 -8.38 -7.80 8.47
N PHE A 126 -9.33 -7.22 7.75
CA PHE A 126 -10.55 -6.65 8.28
C PHE A 126 -11.71 -7.57 7.93
N ARG A 127 -12.65 -7.70 8.87
CA ARG A 127 -13.92 -8.40 8.67
C ARG A 127 -15.06 -7.42 8.84
N ALA A 128 -16.03 -7.43 7.95
CA ALA A 128 -17.29 -6.73 8.13
C ALA A 128 -18.47 -7.70 8.04
N THR A 129 -19.37 -7.63 9.02
CA THR A 129 -20.52 -8.53 9.09
C THR A 129 -21.79 -7.87 8.55
N PRO A 130 -22.65 -8.61 7.83
CA PRO A 130 -23.89 -8.07 7.33
C PRO A 130 -24.86 -7.75 8.48
N GLN A 131 -25.44 -6.56 8.45
CA GLN A 131 -26.41 -6.05 9.40
C GLN A 131 -27.76 -5.87 8.71
N GLN A 132 -28.80 -6.43 9.30
CA GLN A 132 -30.17 -6.21 8.85
C GLN A 132 -30.68 -4.88 9.40
N ARG A 133 -30.91 -3.89 8.52
CA ARG A 133 -31.55 -2.63 8.92
C ARG A 133 -33.07 -2.70 8.79
N LYS A 134 -33.77 -1.93 9.62
CA LYS A 134 -35.21 -1.68 9.44
C LYS A 134 -35.46 -1.12 8.04
N GLY A 135 -36.28 -1.82 7.26
CA GLY A 135 -36.55 -1.48 5.85
C GLY A 135 -35.86 -2.39 4.83
N GLY A 136 -35.13 -3.42 5.25
CA GLY A 136 -34.57 -4.44 4.35
C GLY A 136 -33.28 -4.04 3.62
N ALA A 137 -32.75 -2.84 3.90
CA ALA A 137 -31.46 -2.42 3.37
C ALA A 137 -30.30 -3.16 4.07
N LEU A 138 -29.47 -3.84 3.28
CA LEU A 138 -28.26 -4.48 3.77
C LEU A 138 -27.24 -3.40 4.17
N ALA A 139 -26.70 -3.51 5.38
CA ALA A 139 -25.57 -2.72 5.84
C ALA A 139 -24.45 -3.64 6.28
N TYR A 140 -23.26 -3.09 6.49
CA TYR A 140 -22.13 -3.83 7.04
C TYR A 140 -21.53 -3.07 8.22
N GLU A 141 -21.07 -3.82 9.22
CA GLU A 141 -20.36 -3.29 10.37
C GLU A 141 -18.95 -3.86 10.41
N LEU A 142 -17.95 -2.99 10.49
CA LEU A 142 -16.55 -3.37 10.54
C LEU A 142 -16.20 -3.89 11.94
N SER A 143 -15.60 -5.08 12.03
CA SER A 143 -15.07 -5.62 13.27
C SER A 143 -13.92 -4.76 13.79
N LYS A 144 -13.84 -4.62 15.11
CA LYS A 144 -12.69 -4.01 15.79
C LYS A 144 -11.49 -4.96 15.84
N GLU A 145 -11.75 -6.27 15.85
CA GLU A 145 -10.72 -7.29 15.82
C GLU A 145 -10.20 -7.47 14.40
N ARG A 146 -8.88 -7.60 14.28
CA ARG A 146 -8.18 -7.72 13.00
C ARG A 146 -7.11 -8.79 13.12
N HIS A 147 -6.90 -9.52 12.03
CA HIS A 147 -5.73 -10.38 11.89
C HIS A 147 -4.62 -9.62 11.17
N TYR A 148 -3.39 -10.09 11.28
CA TYR A 148 -2.25 -9.48 10.61
C TYR A 148 -1.46 -10.56 9.88
N VAL A 149 -1.50 -10.54 8.54
CA VAL A 149 -0.80 -11.55 7.74
C VAL A 149 0.70 -11.34 7.69
N GLY A 150 1.24 -10.29 8.31
CA GLY A 150 2.67 -9.98 8.32
C GLY A 150 3.06 -8.89 7.30
N PRO A 151 4.37 -8.54 7.25
CA PRO A 151 4.85 -7.50 6.36
C PRO A 151 4.72 -7.91 4.89
N GLY A 152 4.56 -6.92 4.03
CA GLY A 152 4.33 -7.10 2.60
C GLY A 152 3.06 -6.38 2.18
N ARG A 153 2.64 -6.57 0.93
CA ARG A 153 1.37 -6.06 0.42
C ARG A 153 0.49 -7.23 -0.02
N PRO A 154 -0.64 -7.48 0.65
CA PRO A 154 -1.69 -8.35 0.10
C PRO A 154 -2.26 -7.72 -1.16
N LEU A 155 -2.42 -8.51 -2.22
CA LEU A 155 -2.92 -8.05 -3.51
C LEU A 155 -4.22 -8.79 -3.86
N GLY A 156 -4.14 -10.09 -4.07
CA GLY A 156 -5.29 -10.96 -4.27
C GLY A 156 -5.45 -11.96 -3.13
N PHE A 157 -6.70 -12.39 -2.92
CA PHE A 157 -7.04 -13.34 -1.88
C PHE A 157 -8.40 -13.97 -2.12
N HIS A 158 -8.57 -15.19 -1.62
CA HIS A 158 -9.79 -15.99 -1.79
C HIS A 158 -10.17 -16.67 -0.46
N VAL A 159 -11.46 -16.67 -0.15
CA VAL A 159 -12.00 -17.32 1.06
C VAL A 159 -12.48 -18.73 0.71
N ALA A 160 -11.94 -19.75 1.39
CA ALA A 160 -12.36 -21.14 1.23
C ALA A 160 -12.54 -21.80 2.60
N GLY A 161 -13.81 -21.98 3.01
CA GLY A 161 -14.16 -22.50 4.33
C GLY A 161 -13.65 -21.59 5.45
N GLU A 162 -12.90 -22.16 6.40
CA GLU A 162 -12.30 -21.45 7.54
C GLU A 162 -10.97 -20.75 7.19
N TRP A 163 -10.56 -20.79 5.92
CA TRP A 163 -9.26 -20.28 5.46
C TRP A 163 -9.41 -19.11 4.50
N LEU A 164 -8.50 -18.16 4.62
CA LEU A 164 -8.25 -17.10 3.66
C LEU A 164 -6.89 -17.33 3.01
N TYR A 165 -6.88 -17.59 1.71
CA TYR A 165 -5.67 -17.71 0.89
C TYR A 165 -5.26 -16.33 0.42
N VAL A 166 -3.97 -15.97 0.51
CA VAL A 166 -3.48 -14.62 0.25
C VAL A 166 -2.23 -14.63 -0.62
N CYS A 167 -2.27 -13.87 -1.71
CA CYS A 167 -1.10 -13.43 -2.46
C CYS A 167 -0.46 -12.24 -1.74
N CYS A 168 0.71 -12.46 -1.15
CA CYS A 168 1.50 -11.42 -0.51
C CYS A 168 2.72 -11.11 -1.38
N SER A 169 2.82 -9.86 -1.83
CA SER A 169 3.86 -9.41 -2.76
C SER A 169 5.30 -9.67 -2.29
N LEU A 170 5.52 -9.72 -0.98
CA LEU A 170 6.83 -9.94 -0.37
C LEU A 170 7.11 -11.41 -0.06
N LYS A 171 6.07 -12.18 0.31
CA LYS A 171 6.24 -13.51 0.92
C LYS A 171 5.80 -14.65 0.01
N GLY A 172 5.00 -14.36 -1.02
CA GLY A 172 4.36 -15.37 -1.86
C GLY A 172 2.97 -15.73 -1.36
N LEU A 173 2.63 -17.02 -1.43
CA LEU A 173 1.33 -17.57 -1.07
C LEU A 173 1.24 -17.90 0.41
N LEU A 174 0.23 -17.35 1.06
CA LEU A 174 -0.08 -17.59 2.47
C LEU A 174 -1.50 -18.17 2.58
N ARG A 175 -1.78 -18.81 3.72
CA ARG A 175 -3.17 -18.96 4.19
C ARG A 175 -3.29 -18.54 5.64
N LEU A 176 -4.44 -17.96 5.99
CA LEU A 176 -4.81 -17.50 7.32
C LEU A 176 -6.06 -18.27 7.78
N HIS A 177 -6.01 -18.87 8.96
CA HIS A 177 -7.18 -19.44 9.61
C HIS A 177 -8.03 -18.34 10.22
N LEU A 178 -9.27 -18.19 9.74
CA LEU A 178 -10.16 -17.08 10.07
C LEU A 178 -10.60 -17.06 11.54
N GLY A 179 -10.66 -18.22 12.20
CA GLY A 179 -11.07 -18.33 13.60
C GLY A 179 -9.94 -18.15 14.61
N SER A 180 -8.72 -18.59 14.27
CA SER A 180 -7.59 -18.60 15.23
C SER A 180 -6.53 -17.54 14.93
N GLY A 181 -6.55 -16.94 13.74
CA GLY A 181 -5.50 -16.04 13.28
C GLY A 181 -4.20 -16.74 12.88
N ALA A 182 -4.16 -18.08 12.87
CA ALA A 182 -2.97 -18.83 12.50
C ALA A 182 -2.61 -18.62 11.02
N ILE A 183 -1.33 -18.42 10.73
CA ILE A 183 -0.83 -18.13 9.38
C ILE A 183 0.15 -19.20 8.96
N GLU A 184 0.03 -19.63 7.72
CA GLU A 184 0.91 -20.60 7.09
C GLU A 184 1.46 -20.04 5.77
N LEU A 185 2.75 -20.25 5.52
CA LEU A 185 3.37 -20.00 4.22
C LEU A 185 3.19 -21.26 3.37
N LEU A 186 2.41 -21.15 2.29
CA LEU A 186 2.20 -22.26 1.35
C LEU A 186 3.39 -22.37 0.41
N SER A 187 3.84 -21.24 -0.14
CA SER A 187 5.05 -21.18 -0.94
C SER A 187 5.55 -19.75 -1.14
N GLY A 188 6.87 -19.58 -1.15
CA GLY A 188 7.53 -18.33 -1.53
C GLY A 188 8.34 -18.41 -2.82
N ALA A 189 8.39 -19.58 -3.47
CA ALA A 189 9.24 -19.83 -4.62
C ALA A 189 8.70 -20.97 -5.51
N THR A 190 9.15 -21.03 -6.76
CA THR A 190 8.83 -22.12 -7.69
C THR A 190 10.07 -22.60 -8.44
N GLY A 191 9.98 -23.79 -9.05
CA GLY A 191 11.01 -24.39 -9.89
C GLY A 191 12.14 -25.08 -9.14
N SER A 192 13.08 -25.62 -9.93
CA SER A 192 14.33 -26.22 -9.46
C SER A 192 15.48 -25.78 -10.39
N PRO A 193 16.43 -24.94 -9.93
CA PRO A 193 16.57 -24.42 -8.57
C PRO A 193 15.43 -23.45 -8.18
N PRO A 194 15.14 -23.27 -6.87
CA PRO A 194 14.06 -22.41 -6.41
C PRO A 194 14.27 -20.95 -6.83
N SER A 195 13.28 -20.40 -7.52
CA SER A 195 13.18 -18.96 -7.85
C SER A 195 12.08 -18.34 -6.99
N PRO A 196 12.38 -17.31 -6.16
CA PRO A 196 11.36 -16.60 -5.39
C PRO A 196 10.28 -15.98 -6.28
N PHE A 197 9.07 -15.87 -5.74
CA PHE A 197 8.05 -15.03 -6.36
C PHE A 197 8.42 -13.57 -6.18
N ALA A 198 8.55 -12.84 -7.28
CA ALA A 198 8.90 -11.42 -7.26
C ALA A 198 7.68 -10.54 -6.93
N TYR A 199 6.48 -10.94 -7.37
CA TYR A 199 5.25 -10.20 -7.13
C TYR A 199 4.00 -11.08 -7.26
N ALA A 200 3.72 -11.92 -6.25
CA ALA A 200 2.50 -12.72 -6.20
C ALA A 200 1.28 -11.78 -6.14
N ASN A 201 0.47 -11.77 -7.20
CA ASN A 201 -0.54 -10.75 -7.46
C ASN A 201 -1.94 -11.23 -7.12
N ASP A 202 -2.48 -12.20 -7.84
CA ASP A 202 -3.84 -12.72 -7.60
C ASP A 202 -3.88 -14.24 -7.55
N LEU A 203 -4.92 -14.80 -6.93
CA LEU A 203 -5.15 -16.23 -6.81
C LEU A 203 -6.62 -16.61 -6.86
N ASP A 204 -6.89 -17.85 -7.27
CA ASP A 204 -8.19 -18.49 -7.15
C ASP A 204 -8.03 -19.99 -6.82
N LEU A 205 -9.10 -20.62 -6.34
CA LEU A 205 -9.12 -22.03 -6.00
C LEU A 205 -10.13 -22.78 -6.87
N ASP A 206 -9.76 -23.99 -7.32
CA ASP A 206 -10.73 -24.88 -7.94
C ASP A 206 -11.52 -25.70 -6.90
N THR A 207 -12.46 -26.51 -7.37
CA THR A 207 -13.29 -27.37 -6.51
C THR A 207 -12.52 -28.49 -5.80
N SER A 208 -11.30 -28.80 -6.23
CA SER A 208 -10.42 -29.77 -5.55
C SER A 208 -9.61 -29.12 -4.43
N GLY A 209 -9.56 -27.79 -4.39
CA GLY A 209 -8.74 -26.99 -3.48
C GLY A 209 -7.36 -26.64 -4.04
N ALA A 210 -7.10 -26.92 -5.32
CA ALA A 210 -5.84 -26.52 -5.95
C ALA A 210 -5.79 -24.99 -6.07
N VAL A 211 -4.63 -24.42 -5.74
CA VAL A 211 -4.42 -22.96 -5.76
C VAL A 211 -3.76 -22.57 -7.08
N TYR A 212 -4.46 -21.74 -7.85
CA TYR A 212 -3.96 -21.10 -9.06
C TYR A 212 -3.62 -19.66 -8.74
N PHE A 213 -2.44 -19.19 -9.13
CA PHE A 213 -2.04 -17.83 -8.85
C PHE A 213 -1.14 -17.26 -9.94
N SER A 214 -1.01 -15.92 -9.92
CA SER A 214 -0.18 -15.17 -10.84
C SER A 214 0.97 -14.46 -10.12
N SER A 215 2.12 -14.35 -10.80
CA SER A 215 3.18 -13.41 -10.46
C SER A 215 3.33 -12.39 -11.58
N SER A 216 3.09 -11.11 -11.30
CA SER A 216 2.94 -10.08 -12.36
C SER A 216 4.18 -9.21 -12.59
N SER A 217 5.31 -9.55 -11.97
CA SER A 217 6.58 -8.88 -12.16
C SER A 217 7.70 -9.87 -11.90
N ASP A 218 8.81 -9.73 -12.62
CA ASP A 218 10.09 -10.39 -12.33
C ASP A 218 11.00 -9.55 -11.40
N HIS A 219 10.57 -8.33 -11.06
CA HIS A 219 11.28 -7.45 -10.16
C HIS A 219 10.77 -7.56 -8.72
N PRO A 220 11.68 -7.60 -7.73
CA PRO A 220 11.29 -7.67 -6.33
C PRO A 220 10.63 -6.37 -5.88
N VAL A 221 9.75 -6.50 -4.88
CA VAL A 221 9.15 -5.35 -4.19
C VAL A 221 10.14 -4.68 -3.24
N ALA A 222 9.92 -3.38 -3.02
CA ALA A 222 10.62 -2.62 -1.99
C ALA A 222 9.63 -1.82 -1.14
N LEU A 223 9.96 -1.61 0.14
CA LEU A 223 9.19 -0.76 1.03
C LEU A 223 9.31 0.72 0.60
N HIS A 224 8.18 1.40 0.41
CA HIS A 224 8.17 2.82 0.08
C HIS A 224 8.48 3.67 1.33
N PRO A 225 9.61 4.41 1.38
CA PRO A 225 10.08 5.04 2.61
C PRO A 225 9.16 6.16 3.13
N LEU A 226 8.38 6.79 2.24
CA LEU A 226 7.44 7.86 2.61
C LEU A 226 6.00 7.38 2.79
N ALA A 227 5.64 6.24 2.19
CA ALA A 227 4.25 5.79 2.11
C ALA A 227 3.98 4.57 3.00
N GLY A 228 5.05 3.87 3.43
CA GLY A 228 4.98 2.83 4.44
C GLY A 228 4.48 1.47 3.95
N PHE A 229 4.37 1.23 2.63
CA PHE A 229 3.91 -0.04 2.06
C PHE A 229 4.82 -0.54 0.93
N TYR A 230 4.71 -1.83 0.58
CA TYR A 230 5.54 -2.49 -0.44
C TYR A 230 4.97 -2.33 -1.86
N ASP A 231 5.82 -1.99 -2.83
CA ASP A 231 5.42 -1.83 -4.23
C ASP A 231 6.58 -2.13 -5.22
N THR A 232 6.25 -2.41 -6.48
CA THR A 232 7.15 -2.73 -7.59
C THR A 232 7.83 -1.50 -8.20
N MET A 233 7.18 -0.33 -8.16
CA MET A 233 7.64 0.89 -8.84
C MET A 233 8.99 1.42 -8.34
N ARG A 234 9.49 0.92 -7.21
CA ARG A 234 10.76 1.32 -6.58
C ARG A 234 11.82 0.21 -6.54
N GLY A 235 11.49 -1.02 -6.95
CA GLY A 235 12.45 -2.13 -7.04
C GLY A 235 13.46 -1.99 -8.19
N ARG A 236 13.31 -0.96 -9.05
CA ARG A 236 14.20 -0.71 -10.18
C ARG A 236 15.34 0.25 -9.87
N PRO A 237 16.57 -0.07 -10.30
CA PRO A 237 17.57 0.93 -10.66
C PRO A 237 17.01 1.80 -11.81
N ALA A 238 17.26 3.11 -11.81
CA ALA A 238 16.69 4.09 -12.74
C ALA A 238 16.97 3.87 -14.24
N LEU A 239 17.66 2.78 -14.62
CA LEU A 239 18.19 2.54 -15.97
C LEU A 239 17.57 1.34 -16.69
N THR A 240 16.63 0.59 -16.09
CA THR A 240 15.95 -0.52 -16.77
C THR A 240 14.57 -0.11 -17.31
N PRO A 241 14.31 -0.30 -18.62
CA PRO A 241 13.00 -0.04 -19.21
C PRO A 241 11.93 -0.98 -18.61
N PRO A 242 10.65 -0.57 -18.62
CA PRO A 242 9.57 -1.43 -18.14
C PRO A 242 9.41 -2.67 -19.01
N SER A 243 9.80 -3.82 -18.49
CA SER A 243 9.35 -5.11 -18.96
C SER A 243 8.17 -5.55 -18.11
N TRP A 244 6.98 -5.57 -18.71
CA TRP A 244 5.84 -6.31 -18.19
C TRP A 244 5.99 -7.75 -18.69
N SER A 245 6.25 -8.70 -17.80
CA SER A 245 6.13 -10.12 -18.13
C SER A 245 4.71 -10.56 -17.76
N MET A 246 3.97 -11.07 -18.75
CA MET A 246 2.76 -11.85 -18.47
C MET A 246 3.18 -13.24 -18.00
N GLU A 247 2.55 -13.67 -16.91
CA GLU A 247 2.33 -15.06 -16.49
C GLU A 247 3.56 -15.93 -16.21
N LYS A 248 3.90 -16.03 -14.92
CA LYS A 248 4.22 -17.33 -14.33
C LYS A 248 2.96 -17.84 -13.64
N GLU A 249 2.18 -18.63 -14.36
CA GLU A 249 1.15 -19.48 -13.74
C GLU A 249 1.86 -20.61 -12.99
N ALA A 250 1.53 -20.78 -11.73
CA ALA A 250 1.97 -21.94 -10.97
C ALA A 250 0.78 -22.50 -10.19
N CYS A 251 0.66 -23.82 -10.21
CA CYS A 251 -0.30 -24.57 -9.40
C CYS A 251 0.47 -25.14 -8.20
N ILE A 252 -0.09 -24.96 -7.01
CA ILE A 252 0.42 -25.59 -5.79
C ILE A 252 -0.67 -26.52 -5.26
N LEU A 253 -0.28 -27.79 -5.10
CA LEU A 253 -1.06 -28.86 -4.47
C LEU A 253 -0.90 -28.82 -2.95
#